data_AF-A0A1G7F002-F1
#
_entry.id   AF-A0A1G7F002-F1
#
_cell.length_a   1.000
_cell.length_b   1.000
_cell.length_c   1.000
_cell.angle_alpha   90.00
_cell.angle_beta   90.00
_cell.angle_gamma   90.00
#
_symmetry.space_group_name_H-M   'P 1'
#
loop_
_entity.id
_entity.type
_entity.pdbx_description
1 polymer ?
#
loop_
_entity_poly.entity_id
_entity_poly.type
_entity_poly.pdbx_seq_one_letter_code
_entity_poly.pdbx_strand_id
1 'polypeptide(L)'
;MDTKKSLKYLRAKKKVEALKGLYGHITVYVILNTIMILINANVFNSSPIDFSGFGMYFTAIMWGIGLFFHMVYVLIIYNFNSNFIRNWEDKKIEEFLNKND
;
A
#
# COMPACT_ATOMS: atom_id res chain seq x y z
N MET A 1 -32.01 7.00 -8.90
CA MET A 1 -31.29 7.58 -7.74
C MET A 1 -30.38 6.53 -7.07
N ASP A 2 -30.72 5.25 -7.17
CA ASP A 2 -30.02 4.10 -6.57
C ASP A 2 -28.62 3.80 -7.14
N THR A 3 -28.41 4.00 -8.45
CA THR A 3 -27.12 3.73 -9.11
C THR A 3 -25.99 4.60 -8.55
N LYS A 4 -26.26 5.89 -8.23
CA LYS A 4 -25.26 6.80 -7.62
C LYS A 4 -24.90 6.38 -6.19
N LYS A 5 -25.85 5.84 -5.41
CA LYS A 5 -25.61 5.35 -4.04
C LYS A 5 -24.75 4.08 -4.06
N SER A 6 -25.06 3.15 -4.97
CA SER A 6 -24.27 1.94 -5.25
C SER A 6 -22.83 2.27 -5.65
N LEU A 7 -22.61 3.19 -6.59
CA LEU A 7 -21.27 3.57 -7.04
C LEU A 7 -20.42 4.22 -5.94
N LYS A 8 -21.01 5.10 -5.11
CA LYS A 8 -20.31 5.68 -3.95
C LYS A 8 -19.91 4.60 -2.93
N TYR A 9 -20.81 3.65 -2.67
CA TYR A 9 -20.55 2.53 -1.76
C TYR A 9 -19.42 1.62 -2.30
N LEU A 10 -19.47 1.24 -3.57
CA LEU A 10 -18.43 0.41 -4.21
C LEU A 10 -17.06 1.09 -4.19
N ARG A 11 -17.00 2.41 -4.43
CA ARG A 11 -15.76 3.19 -4.31
C ARG A 11 -15.23 3.16 -2.88
N ALA A 12 -16.08 3.43 -1.88
CA ALA A 12 -15.67 3.38 -0.48
C ALA A 12 -15.18 1.98 -0.07
N LYS A 13 -15.88 0.92 -0.51
CA LYS A 13 -15.49 -0.47 -0.24
C LYS A 13 -14.11 -0.80 -0.81
N LYS A 14 -13.84 -0.46 -2.08
CA LYS A 14 -12.52 -0.66 -2.70
C LYS A 14 -11.40 0.06 -1.96
N LYS A 15 -11.66 1.28 -1.44
CA LYS A 15 -10.67 2.01 -0.63
C LYS A 15 -10.32 1.24 0.65
N VAL A 16 -11.34 0.75 1.37
CA VAL A 16 -11.14 -0.02 2.61
C VAL A 16 -10.39 -1.33 2.36
N GLU A 17 -10.72 -2.03 1.27
CA GLU A 17 -10.00 -3.26 0.87
C GLU A 17 -8.52 -2.98 0.54
N ALA A 18 -8.23 -1.91 -0.20
CA ALA A 18 -6.86 -1.51 -0.51
C ALA A 18 -6.07 -1.12 0.75
N LEU A 19 -6.68 -0.36 1.67
CA LEU A 19 -6.11 -0.04 2.98
C LEU A 19 -5.82 -1.29 3.80
N LYS A 20 -6.77 -2.24 3.88
CA LYS A 20 -6.55 -3.53 4.56
C LYS A 20 -5.36 -4.30 3.97
N GLY A 21 -5.25 -4.34 2.64
CA GLY A 21 -4.10 -4.95 1.96
C GLY A 21 -2.78 -4.31 2.36
N LEU A 22 -2.73 -2.97 2.37
CA LEU A 22 -1.54 -2.21 2.79
C LEU A 22 -1.15 -2.50 4.24
N TYR A 23 -2.10 -2.47 5.18
CA TYR A 23 -1.84 -2.80 6.60
C TYR A 23 -1.31 -4.22 6.75
N GLY A 24 -1.82 -5.18 5.97
CA GLY A 24 -1.30 -6.55 5.94
C GLY A 24 0.18 -6.60 5.53
N HIS A 25 0.55 -5.91 4.45
CA HIS A 25 1.93 -5.86 3.97
C HIS A 25 2.87 -5.19 4.99
N ILE A 26 2.44 -4.08 5.60
CA ILE A 26 3.22 -3.39 6.65
C ILE A 26 3.41 -4.32 7.85
N THR A 27 2.36 -5.01 8.28
CA THR A 27 2.40 -5.91 9.45
C THR A 27 3.39 -7.05 9.21
N VAL A 28 3.28 -7.74 8.07
CA VAL A 28 4.20 -8.83 7.71
C VAL A 28 5.63 -8.30 7.57
N TYR A 29 5.82 -7.15 6.93
CA TYR A 29 7.14 -6.52 6.80
C TYR A 29 7.77 -6.25 8.17
N VAL A 30 7.06 -5.62 9.11
CA VAL A 30 7.61 -5.30 10.44
C VAL A 30 7.93 -6.58 11.21
N ILE A 31 7.01 -7.55 11.23
CA ILE A 31 7.19 -8.81 11.98
C ILE A 31 8.39 -9.59 11.45
N LEU A 32 8.45 -9.83 10.13
CA LEU A 32 9.53 -10.64 9.55
C LEU A 32 10.90 -9.98 9.68
N ASN A 33 11.00 -8.67 9.42
CA ASN A 33 12.28 -7.97 9.57
C ASN A 33 12.73 -7.94 11.04
N THR A 34 11.81 -7.75 11.99
CA THR A 34 12.13 -7.78 13.43
C THR A 34 12.66 -9.16 13.83
N ILE A 35 11.96 -10.24 13.47
CA ILE A 35 12.40 -11.60 13.78
C ILE A 35 13.77 -11.90 13.15
N MET A 36 13.97 -11.51 11.89
CA MET A 36 15.22 -11.75 11.17
C MET A 36 16.40 -11.02 11.81
N ILE A 37 16.22 -9.75 12.19
CA ILE A 37 17.23 -8.97 12.92
C ILE A 37 17.54 -9.60 14.27
N LEU A 38 16.54 -10.04 15.04
CA LEU A 38 16.76 -10.66 16.35
C LEU A 38 17.52 -11.99 16.26
N ILE A 39 17.22 -12.81 15.24
CA ILE A 39 17.93 -14.06 14.97
C ILE A 39 19.39 -13.77 14.61
N ASN A 40 19.64 -12.79 13.73
CA ASN A 40 21.00 -12.41 13.35
C ASN A 40 21.80 -11.81 14.47
N ALA A 41 21.14 -11.02 15.31
CA ALA A 41 21.74 -10.42 16.50
C ALA A 41 22.00 -11.42 17.62
N ASN A 42 21.77 -12.71 17.38
CA ASN A 42 22.07 -13.80 18.29
C ASN A 42 21.32 -13.68 19.64
N VAL A 43 20.19 -12.98 19.65
CA VAL A 43 19.39 -12.67 20.86
C VAL A 43 18.86 -13.93 21.54
N PHE A 44 18.64 -15.01 20.78
CA PHE A 44 18.09 -16.27 21.28
C PHE A 44 19.15 -17.32 21.63
N ASN A 45 20.44 -17.00 21.52
CA ASN A 45 21.55 -17.92 21.75
C ASN A 45 22.41 -17.46 22.94
N SER A 46 23.28 -18.36 23.43
CA SER A 46 24.16 -18.09 24.58
C SER A 46 25.37 -17.20 24.26
N SER A 47 25.64 -16.92 22.98
CA SER A 47 26.76 -16.04 22.59
C SER A 47 26.36 -14.56 22.69
N PRO A 48 27.34 -13.63 22.69
CA PRO A 48 27.06 -12.20 22.80
C PRO A 48 26.09 -11.70 21.73
N ILE A 49 25.27 -10.73 22.12
CA ILE A 49 24.35 -10.04 21.19
C ILE A 49 25.19 -9.16 20.26
N ASP A 50 25.04 -9.35 18.95
CA ASP A 50 25.79 -8.59 17.95
C ASP A 50 24.92 -8.12 16.78
N PHE A 51 24.64 -6.82 16.75
CA PHE A 51 23.84 -6.19 15.69
C PHE A 51 24.67 -5.75 14.47
N SER A 52 25.95 -6.12 14.36
CA SER A 52 26.86 -5.67 13.30
C SER A 52 26.53 -6.20 11.89
N GLY A 53 25.63 -7.17 11.77
CA GLY A 53 25.23 -7.80 10.51
C GLY A 53 24.51 -6.87 9.53
N PHE A 54 25.27 -6.09 8.75
CA PHE A 54 24.74 -5.08 7.82
C PHE A 54 23.79 -5.64 6.74
N GLY A 55 23.98 -6.89 6.32
CA GLY A 55 23.24 -7.50 5.20
C GLY A 55 21.72 -7.57 5.41
N MET A 56 21.27 -7.73 6.66
CA MET A 56 19.83 -7.79 6.94
C MET A 56 19.17 -6.42 6.92
N TYR A 57 19.87 -5.39 7.37
CA TYR A 57 19.39 -4.01 7.27
C TYR A 57 19.27 -3.58 5.81
N PHE A 58 20.21 -3.96 4.95
CA PHE A 58 20.12 -3.67 3.52
C PHE A 58 18.88 -4.29 2.87
N THR A 59 18.62 -5.58 3.17
CA THR A 59 17.41 -6.27 2.70
C THR A 59 16.14 -5.59 3.22
N ALA A 60 16.10 -5.24 4.50
CA ALA A 60 14.98 -4.53 5.12
C ALA A 60 14.72 -3.19 4.45
N ILE A 61 15.77 -2.41 4.16
CA ILE A 61 15.67 -1.10 3.49
C ILE A 61 15.13 -1.26 2.08
N MET A 62 15.66 -2.20 1.29
CA MET A 62 15.20 -2.43 -0.09
C MET A 62 13.73 -2.85 -0.15
N TRP A 63 13.30 -3.73 0.75
CA TRP A 63 11.89 -4.09 0.88
C TRP A 63 11.04 -2.92 1.38
N GLY A 64 11.59 -2.09 2.27
CA GLY A 64 10.95 -0.88 2.78
C GLY A 64 10.68 0.15 1.68
N ILE A 65 11.58 0.29 0.71
CA ILE A 65 11.38 1.15 -0.46
C ILE A 65 10.19 0.66 -1.30
N GLY A 66 10.10 -0.65 -1.57
CA GLY A 66 8.95 -1.23 -2.28
C GLY A 66 7.63 -1.00 -1.54
N LEU A 67 7.63 -1.17 -0.23
CA LEU A 67 6.48 -0.92 0.62
C LEU A 67 6.08 0.57 0.64
N PHE A 68 7.07 1.47 0.65
CA PHE A 68 6.85 2.91 0.56
C PHE A 68 6.16 3.28 -0.76
N PHE A 69 6.64 2.78 -1.90
CA PHE A 69 5.97 3.02 -3.17
C PHE A 69 4.56 2.43 -3.23
N HIS A 70 4.34 1.26 -2.63
CA HIS A 70 2.99 0.68 -2.52
C HIS A 70 2.06 1.54 -1.65
N MET A 71 2.56 2.04 -0.51
CA MET A 71 1.84 2.97 0.36
C MET A 71 1.47 4.26 -0.40
N VAL A 72 2.43 4.86 -1.10
CA VAL A 72 2.23 6.06 -1.90
C VAL A 72 1.21 5.81 -3.01
N TYR A 73 1.29 4.68 -3.71
CA TYR A 73 0.31 4.27 -4.72
C TYR A 73 -1.10 4.18 -4.13
N VAL A 74 -1.27 3.49 -3.00
CA VAL A 74 -2.57 3.35 -2.33
C VAL A 74 -3.10 4.70 -1.86
N LEU A 75 -2.26 5.55 -1.26
CA LEU A 75 -2.67 6.88 -0.80
C LEU A 75 -3.04 7.82 -1.95
N ILE A 76 -2.24 7.86 -3.03
CA ILE A 76 -2.48 8.78 -4.15
C ILE A 76 -3.69 8.34 -4.97
N ILE A 77 -3.84 7.04 -5.26
CA ILE A 77 -4.94 6.58 -6.14
C ILE A 77 -6.26 6.47 -5.38
N TYR A 78 -6.23 6.02 -4.13
CA TYR A 78 -7.47 5.75 -3.39
C TYR A 78 -7.86 6.88 -2.45
N ASN A 79 -6.91 7.64 -1.89
CA ASN A 79 -7.22 8.67 -0.90
C ASN A 79 -7.20 10.08 -1.48
N PHE A 80 -6.27 10.39 -2.38
CA PHE A 80 -6.33 11.65 -3.11
C PHE A 80 -7.53 11.60 -4.06
N ASN A 81 -8.61 12.22 -3.60
CA ASN A 81 -9.69 12.70 -4.45
C ASN A 81 -9.13 13.81 -5.36
N SER A 82 -8.20 13.43 -6.25
CA SER A 82 -7.64 14.29 -7.26
C SER A 82 -8.80 14.66 -8.17
N ASN A 83 -9.38 15.83 -7.89
CA ASN A 83 -10.42 16.42 -8.72
C ASN A 83 -9.97 16.46 -10.18
N PHE A 84 -8.67 16.44 -10.46
CA PHE A 84 -8.09 16.34 -11.80
C PHE A 84 -8.35 14.98 -12.48
N ILE A 85 -8.05 13.85 -11.83
CA ILE A 85 -8.30 12.51 -12.39
C ILE A 85 -9.80 12.29 -12.56
N ARG A 86 -10.59 12.72 -11.57
CA ARG A 86 -12.04 12.58 -11.61
C ARG A 86 -12.68 13.44 -12.72
N ASN A 87 -12.21 14.69 -12.90
CA ASN A 87 -12.65 15.51 -14.04
C ASN A 87 -12.24 14.91 -15.38
N TRP A 88 -11.04 14.32 -15.46
CA TRP A 88 -10.57 13.70 -16.69
C TRP A 88 -11.41 12.45 -17.03
N GLU A 89 -11.68 11.58 -16.05
CA GLU A 89 -12.59 10.44 -16.22
C GLU A 89 -13.99 10.88 -16.61
N ASP A 90 -14.57 11.84 -15.90
CA ASP A 90 -15.93 12.34 -16.17
C ASP A 90 -16.02 12.93 -17.59
N LYS A 91 -15.01 13.71 -18.03
CA LYS A 91 -14.92 14.21 -19.42
C LYS A 91 -14.81 13.09 -20.45
N LYS A 92 -14.04 12.03 -20.16
CA LYS A 92 -13.88 10.91 -21.10
C LYS A 92 -15.14 10.09 -21.22
N ILE A 93 -15.85 9.86 -20.10
CA ILE A 93 -17.14 9.19 -20.10
C ILE A 93 -18.16 9.98 -20.95
N GLU A 94 -18.17 11.31 -20.80
CA GLU A 94 -19.03 12.20 -21.59
C GLU A 94 -18.67 12.19 -23.09
N GLU A 95 -17.38 12.16 -23.45
CA GLU A 95 -16.93 11.96 -24.83
C GLU A 95 -17.38 10.62 -25.42
N PHE A 96 -17.33 9.53 -24.65
CA PHE A 96 -17.75 8.20 -25.14
C PHE A 96 -19.26 8.09 -25.28
N LEU A 97 -20.04 8.73 -24.39
CA LEU A 97 -21.50 8.77 -24.51
C LEU A 97 -21.93 9.59 -25.73
N ASN A 98 -21.35 10.76 -25.94
CA ASN A 98 -21.66 11.62 -27.10
C ASN A 98 -21.15 11.08 -28.45
N LYS A 99 -20.27 10.06 -28.45
CA LYS A 99 -19.78 9.41 -29.69
C LYS A 99 -20.58 8.18 -30.10
N ASN A 100 -21.47 7.69 -29.25
CA ASN A 100 -22.32 6.54 -29.54
C ASN A 100 -23.80 6.93 -29.79
N ASP A 101 -24.07 8.23 -29.85
CA ASP A 101 -25.26 8.85 -30.48
C ASP A 101 -24.85 9.45 -31.83
#